data_AF-A0A9Q1MFT7-F1
#
_entry.id   AF-A0A9Q1MFT7-F1
#
_cell.length_a   1.000
_cell.length_b   1.000
_cell.length_c   1.000
_cell.angle_alpha   90.00
_cell.angle_beta   90.00
_cell.angle_gamma   90.00
#
_symmetry.space_group_name_H-M   'P 1'
#
loop_
_entity.id
_entity.type
_entity.pdbx_description
1 polymer ?
#
loop_
_entity_poly.entity_id
_entity_poly.type
_entity_poly.pdbx_seq_one_letter_code
_entity_poly.pdbx_strand_id
1 'polypeptide(L)'
;MFLPLFPPKDTSGRLLQKIPVNARMPLHDDLLLNGYYTTRLWIGTPPQRFALIVDTGSTVTYVPCSTCEQCGKHQDPRFQPEMSSTYQPVKCNIDCTCDNEREQCIYERQYAEMSSSSGVLGEDIVSFGNQSELAPQRAVFGCENRETGDLYSQHADGIMGLGRGDLSIVDQLVEKHVISDSFSLCYGGMDFGGGAMVLGGINPPADMVFTNSDPIRSPYYNIELKEILVAGKALNLNPRVFDGNHGTVLDSGTTYAYLPEAAFAAFKSAVMKAVLSLKLIEGPDPNYKDICFSGAGSDISQLSKSFPPVDMVFSNGKKLSLFPENYLFRHSKVRGAYCLGIFQNGKDATTLLGGIIVRNTLVTYDRQHEMIGFWKTNCSELWDRLNLSPPPLPLPSGLDNTNSTGTMNPTLVPSGSPGYNAPGEIKVGFITFYMSLSVNYSGLKPRMTELTHLIAHELDINFSQVHLMNLSTKGNDSLIKWAIYPAGSANYMTNAASTEIIHRLAENRVRLPDTFGSYGSFEWSIEPPPKRTGWLQSYLVIVIALSVVLILGLSAFLGWLIWRRRQESPLPYERVESVETVVLEQELQPLK
;
A
#
# COMPACT_ATOMS: atom_id res chain seq x y z
N MET A 1 27.48 1.67 59.68
CA MET A 1 27.01 3.06 59.86
C MET A 1 27.76 3.94 58.86
N PHE A 2 27.20 4.09 57.66
CA PHE A 2 27.64 5.06 56.66
C PHE A 2 26.36 5.55 55.97
N LEU A 3 26.08 6.84 56.14
CA LEU A 3 24.98 7.58 55.53
C LEU A 3 25.24 7.79 54.03
N PRO A 4 24.23 7.70 53.15
CA PRO A 4 24.27 8.37 51.86
C PRO A 4 23.78 9.81 52.00
N LEU A 5 24.65 10.73 51.59
CA LEU A 5 24.33 12.12 51.28
C LEU A 5 23.57 12.15 49.94
N PHE A 6 22.27 12.48 49.93
CA PHE A 6 21.57 13.33 48.95
C PHE A 6 20.12 13.55 49.45
N PRO A 7 19.58 14.78 49.42
CA PRO A 7 18.29 15.13 50.04
C PRO A 7 17.08 14.59 49.25
N PRO A 8 15.89 14.47 49.88
CA PRO A 8 14.70 13.97 49.22
C PRO A 8 14.23 14.94 48.12
N LYS A 9 13.94 14.41 46.93
CA LYS A 9 13.26 15.16 45.86
C LYS A 9 11.83 15.49 46.33
N ASP A 10 11.58 16.78 46.43
CA ASP A 10 10.28 17.39 46.68
C ASP A 10 9.27 16.98 45.59
N THR A 11 8.31 16.14 45.95
CA THR A 11 7.21 15.70 45.09
C THR A 11 6.02 16.65 45.24
N SER A 12 6.10 17.83 44.64
CA SER A 12 4.92 18.66 44.39
C SER A 12 5.12 19.60 43.21
N GLY A 13 5.29 19.05 42.02
CA GLY A 13 5.03 19.73 40.76
C GLY A 13 3.92 18.98 40.04
N ARG A 14 2.74 19.59 39.88
CA ARG A 14 1.74 19.14 38.90
C ARG A 14 2.40 19.18 37.53
N LEU A 15 2.95 18.04 37.09
CA LEU A 15 3.26 17.79 35.70
C LEU A 15 1.93 17.90 34.96
N LEU A 16 1.76 19.00 34.23
CA LEU A 16 0.84 19.04 33.10
C LEU A 16 1.16 17.80 32.28
N GLN A 17 0.27 16.82 32.29
CA GLN A 17 0.41 15.57 31.57
C GLN A 17 0.43 15.95 30.09
N LYS A 18 1.63 16.16 29.55
CA LYS A 18 1.85 16.50 28.16
C LYS A 18 1.24 15.35 27.36
N ILE A 19 0.27 15.65 26.50
CA ILE A 19 -0.35 14.64 25.64
C ILE A 19 0.79 13.90 24.92
N PRO A 20 0.88 12.57 25.01
CA PRO A 20 1.96 11.83 24.35
C PRO A 20 1.87 12.09 22.85
N VAL A 21 2.93 12.68 22.30
CA VAL A 21 3.07 12.85 20.85
C VAL A 21 3.10 11.45 20.24
N ASN A 22 2.29 11.24 19.20
CA ASN A 22 2.20 9.95 18.52
C ASN A 22 2.30 10.12 17.02
N ALA A 23 2.76 9.07 16.35
CA ALA A 23 2.74 9.00 14.89
C ALA A 23 1.49 8.25 14.46
N ARG A 24 0.50 8.99 13.92
CA ARG A 24 -0.69 8.41 13.31
C ARG A 24 -0.43 8.19 11.83
N MET A 25 -0.63 6.97 11.38
CA MET A 25 -0.34 6.58 10.01
C MET A 25 -1.50 5.74 9.45
N PRO A 26 -1.90 5.97 8.19
CA PRO A 26 -2.84 5.08 7.53
C PRO A 26 -2.17 3.73 7.27
N LEU A 27 -2.98 2.68 7.32
CA LEU A 27 -2.65 1.39 6.75
C LEU A 27 -3.32 1.27 5.38
N HIS A 28 -2.61 0.65 4.46
CA HIS A 28 -3.02 0.40 3.09
C HIS A 28 -3.00 -1.11 2.82
N ASP A 29 -3.45 -1.46 1.62
CA ASP A 29 -3.57 -2.84 1.15
C ASP A 29 -4.57 -3.66 1.96
N ASP A 30 -4.74 -4.91 1.55
CA ASP A 30 -5.57 -5.87 2.26
C ASP A 30 -5.04 -7.29 2.12
N LEU A 31 -5.43 -8.13 3.10
CA LEU A 31 -5.03 -9.52 3.17
C LEU A 31 -5.55 -10.39 2.00
N LEU A 32 -6.59 -9.98 1.28
CA LEU A 32 -7.13 -10.77 0.17
C LEU A 32 -6.29 -10.61 -1.10
N LEU A 33 -5.80 -9.40 -1.37
CA LEU A 33 -5.02 -9.08 -2.56
C LEU A 33 -3.54 -9.34 -2.37
N ASN A 34 -2.97 -8.82 -1.28
CA ASN A 34 -1.52 -8.78 -1.07
C ASN A 34 -1.06 -9.70 0.06
N GLY A 35 -1.97 -10.12 0.94
CA GLY A 35 -1.62 -10.97 2.09
C GLY A 35 -1.06 -10.21 3.28
N TYR A 36 -0.90 -8.89 3.20
CA TYR A 36 -0.36 -8.04 4.26
C TYR A 36 -0.97 -6.65 4.22
N TYR A 37 -0.66 -5.85 5.25
CA TYR A 37 -0.95 -4.43 5.30
C TYR A 37 0.35 -3.64 5.26
N THR A 38 0.36 -2.54 4.51
CA THR A 38 1.50 -1.62 4.47
C THR A 38 1.18 -0.28 5.10
N THR A 39 2.21 0.44 5.54
CA THR A 39 2.11 1.87 5.83
C THR A 39 3.13 2.64 5.02
N ARG A 40 2.99 3.96 4.89
CA ARG A 40 3.95 4.80 4.17
C ARG A 40 4.96 5.40 5.14
N LEU A 41 6.25 5.17 4.87
CA LEU A 41 7.36 5.79 5.59
C LEU A 41 8.18 6.63 4.61
N TRP A 42 8.65 7.78 5.06
CA TRP A 42 9.52 8.64 4.26
C TRP A 42 10.91 8.67 4.87
N ILE A 43 11.94 8.45 4.07
CA ILE A 43 13.34 8.37 4.50
C ILE A 43 14.18 9.36 3.67
N GLY A 44 15.00 10.17 4.33
CA GLY A 44 15.99 11.05 3.70
C GLY A 44 15.61 12.53 3.57
N THR A 45 16.58 13.31 3.08
CA THR A 45 16.44 14.76 2.81
C THR A 45 16.97 15.11 1.42
N PRO A 46 16.10 15.37 0.42
CA PRO A 46 14.63 15.41 0.52
C PRO A 46 14.00 14.02 0.77
N PRO A 47 12.79 13.96 1.37
CA PRO A 47 12.18 12.68 1.74
C PRO A 47 11.81 11.79 0.55
N GLN A 48 12.22 10.52 0.59
CA GLN A 48 11.86 9.46 -0.36
C GLN A 48 10.81 8.55 0.26
N ARG A 49 9.74 8.22 -0.46
CA ARG A 49 8.56 7.52 0.08
C ARG A 49 8.60 6.02 -0.23
N PHE A 50 8.28 5.19 0.76
CA PHE A 50 8.21 3.73 0.67
C PHE A 50 6.91 3.24 1.30
N ALA A 51 6.30 2.16 0.81
CA ALA A 51 5.42 1.36 1.67
C ALA A 51 6.08 0.12 2.19
N LEU A 52 5.92 -0.04 3.49
CA LEU A 52 6.53 -1.10 4.25
C LEU A 52 5.45 -1.95 4.86
N ILE A 53 5.60 -3.26 4.76
CA ILE A 53 4.77 -4.23 5.47
C ILE A 53 4.94 -3.97 6.97
N VAL A 54 3.82 -3.86 7.67
CA VAL A 54 3.84 -3.61 9.12
C VAL A 54 3.96 -4.95 9.83
N ASP A 55 5.12 -5.22 10.43
CA ASP A 55 5.48 -6.56 10.89
C ASP A 55 5.94 -6.59 12.34
N THR A 56 5.11 -7.14 13.22
CA THR A 56 5.39 -7.34 14.64
C THR A 56 6.24 -8.58 14.92
N GLY A 57 6.39 -9.48 13.95
CA GLY A 57 7.23 -10.67 14.00
C GLY A 57 8.70 -10.39 13.69
N SER A 58 9.04 -9.23 13.13
CA SER A 58 10.43 -8.85 12.81
C SER A 58 10.89 -7.57 13.50
N THR A 59 12.21 -7.45 13.66
CA THR A 59 12.87 -6.42 14.47
C THR A 59 13.65 -5.40 13.65
N VAL A 60 13.62 -5.45 12.31
CA VAL A 60 14.41 -4.55 11.46
C VAL A 60 13.48 -3.85 10.49
N THR A 61 13.57 -2.52 10.45
CA THR A 61 12.96 -1.73 9.36
C THR A 61 13.94 -1.61 8.22
N TYR A 62 13.54 -1.91 6.98
CA TYR A 62 14.44 -1.86 5.82
C TYR A 62 13.72 -1.53 4.51
N VAL A 63 14.53 -1.08 3.54
CA VAL A 63 14.16 -0.81 2.15
C VAL A 63 15.31 -1.19 1.20
N PRO A 64 15.03 -1.52 -0.06
CA PRO A 64 16.03 -1.77 -1.08
C PRO A 64 16.71 -0.49 -1.48
N CYS A 65 18.04 -0.56 -1.52
CA CYS A 65 18.87 0.53 -1.97
C CYS A 65 19.10 0.50 -3.49
N SER A 66 19.39 1.66 -4.06
CA SER A 66 19.65 1.86 -5.49
C SER A 66 20.74 0.94 -6.03
N THR A 67 21.69 0.57 -5.18
CA THR A 67 22.80 -0.35 -5.45
C THR A 67 22.44 -1.83 -5.40
N CYS A 68 21.21 -2.19 -5.01
CA CYS A 68 20.83 -3.60 -4.87
C CYS A 68 20.68 -4.29 -6.24
N GLU A 69 21.60 -5.17 -6.60
CA GLU A 69 21.49 -5.95 -7.84
C GLU A 69 20.63 -7.21 -7.69
N GLN A 70 20.45 -7.71 -6.46
CA GLN A 70 19.72 -8.94 -6.14
C GLN A 70 18.41 -8.70 -5.38
N CYS A 71 17.75 -7.57 -5.65
CA CYS A 71 16.43 -7.24 -5.11
C CYS A 71 15.38 -7.29 -6.21
N GLY A 72 14.14 -7.51 -5.80
CA GLY A 72 12.96 -7.45 -6.61
C GLY A 72 12.69 -6.08 -7.23
N LYS A 73 11.58 -6.03 -7.98
CA LYS A 73 10.98 -4.78 -8.42
C LYS A 73 9.68 -4.56 -7.66
N HIS A 74 9.69 -3.58 -6.78
CA HIS A 74 8.55 -3.21 -5.95
C HIS A 74 7.80 -2.02 -6.54
N GLN A 75 6.79 -1.53 -5.83
CA GLN A 75 5.90 -0.47 -6.29
C GLN A 75 6.57 0.91 -6.41
N ASP A 76 7.46 1.28 -5.48
CA ASP A 76 8.11 2.58 -5.38
C ASP A 76 9.61 2.45 -5.75
N PRO A 77 10.28 3.54 -6.16
CA PRO A 77 11.72 3.51 -6.45
C PRO A 77 12.54 3.14 -5.22
N ARG A 78 13.63 2.39 -5.45
CA ARG A 78 14.62 2.05 -4.41
C ARG A 78 15.21 3.30 -3.77
N PHE A 79 15.56 3.20 -2.49
CA PHE A 79 16.19 4.28 -1.75
C PHE A 79 17.52 4.67 -2.40
N GLN A 80 17.72 5.96 -2.63
CA GLN A 80 18.94 6.53 -3.19
C GLN A 80 19.71 7.25 -2.08
N PRO A 81 20.68 6.59 -1.41
CA PRO A 81 21.46 7.19 -0.34
C PRO A 81 22.18 8.48 -0.77
N GLU A 82 22.73 8.51 -1.98
CA GLU A 82 23.46 9.63 -2.57
C GLU A 82 22.60 10.87 -2.81
N MET A 83 21.28 10.70 -2.89
CA MET A 83 20.32 11.79 -3.07
C MET A 83 19.82 12.37 -1.75
N SER A 84 20.20 11.77 -0.61
CA SER A 84 19.84 12.25 0.73
C SER A 84 21.01 12.97 1.39
N SER A 85 20.83 14.27 1.65
CA SER A 85 21.83 15.09 2.35
C SER A 85 22.00 14.76 3.84
N THR A 86 21.11 13.95 4.41
CA THR A 86 21.12 13.56 5.84
C THR A 86 21.49 12.10 6.08
N TYR A 87 21.69 11.32 5.01
CA TYR A 87 22.09 9.93 5.06
C TYR A 87 23.51 9.79 5.62
N GLN A 88 23.68 8.82 6.52
CA GLN A 88 24.98 8.41 7.04
C GLN A 88 25.05 6.89 7.09
N PRO A 89 26.08 6.26 6.49
CA PRO A 89 26.28 4.83 6.68
C PRO A 89 26.64 4.54 8.13
N VAL A 90 26.07 3.48 8.71
CA VAL A 90 26.44 3.05 10.06
C VAL A 90 27.78 2.33 10.00
N LYS A 91 28.82 2.97 10.54
CA LYS A 91 30.18 2.43 10.55
C LYS A 91 30.27 1.23 11.49
N CYS A 92 31.04 0.24 11.08
CA CYS A 92 31.36 -0.92 11.89
C CYS A 92 31.92 -0.51 13.27
N ASN A 93 31.35 -1.10 14.33
CA ASN A 93 31.81 -0.96 15.70
C ASN A 93 31.61 -2.30 16.46
N ILE A 94 31.92 -2.32 17.75
CA ILE A 94 31.79 -3.54 18.57
C ILE A 94 30.33 -3.92 18.86
N ASP A 95 29.40 -3.00 18.67
CA ASP A 95 27.98 -3.14 19.01
C ASP A 95 27.15 -3.66 17.83
N CYS A 96 27.77 -3.97 16.70
CA CYS A 96 27.08 -4.50 15.51
C CYS A 96 27.88 -5.62 14.81
N THR A 97 27.17 -6.43 14.02
CA THR A 97 27.81 -7.33 13.07
C THR A 97 28.33 -6.52 11.89
N CYS A 98 29.60 -6.69 11.53
CA CYS A 98 30.18 -5.96 10.42
C CYS A 98 30.31 -6.79 9.16
N ASP A 99 30.42 -6.11 8.03
CA ASP A 99 30.85 -6.70 6.76
C ASP A 99 32.29 -7.28 6.86
N ASN A 100 32.68 -7.97 5.78
CA ASN A 100 33.99 -8.63 5.72
C ASN A 100 35.16 -7.64 5.82
N GLU A 101 34.97 -6.42 5.34
CA GLU A 101 35.97 -5.35 5.33
C GLU A 101 36.01 -4.56 6.66
N ARG A 102 35.04 -4.81 7.55
CA ARG A 102 34.85 -4.12 8.83
C ARG A 102 34.66 -2.61 8.68
N GLU A 103 33.99 -2.21 7.62
CA GLU A 103 33.69 -0.80 7.33
C GLU A 103 32.29 -0.43 7.78
N GLN A 104 31.31 -1.32 7.56
CA GLN A 104 29.90 -1.04 7.80
C GLN A 104 29.23 -2.12 8.65
N CYS A 105 28.24 -1.71 9.44
CA CYS A 105 27.34 -2.66 10.10
C CYS A 105 26.40 -3.28 9.07
N ILE A 106 26.17 -4.57 9.18
CA ILE A 106 25.27 -5.35 8.33
C ILE A 106 24.11 -5.91 9.14
N TYR A 107 23.07 -6.30 8.43
CA TYR A 107 22.00 -7.12 8.98
C TYR A 107 21.63 -8.23 8.01
N GLU A 108 21.11 -9.31 8.58
CA GLU A 108 20.53 -10.43 7.86
C GLU A 108 19.31 -10.92 8.63
N ARG A 109 18.22 -11.19 7.90
CA ARG A 109 16.99 -11.72 8.45
C ARG A 109 16.46 -12.82 7.54
N GLN A 110 16.04 -13.92 8.16
CA GLN A 110 15.33 -15.01 7.51
C GLN A 110 13.95 -15.15 8.14
N TYR A 111 12.93 -15.28 7.30
CA TYR A 111 11.53 -15.37 7.70
C TYR A 111 11.03 -16.81 7.74
N ALA A 112 9.88 -17.04 8.37
CA ALA A 112 9.27 -18.36 8.50
C ALA A 112 8.93 -19.01 7.15
N GLU A 113 8.61 -18.19 6.13
CA GLU A 113 8.43 -18.61 4.74
C GLU A 113 9.75 -18.93 3.99
N MET A 114 10.88 -18.89 4.69
CA MET A 114 12.24 -19.15 4.18
C MET A 114 12.83 -18.07 3.26
N SER A 115 12.09 -17.00 3.00
CA SER A 115 12.63 -15.78 2.39
C SER A 115 13.68 -15.12 3.29
N SER A 116 14.60 -14.36 2.69
CA SER A 116 15.64 -13.64 3.41
C SER A 116 15.87 -12.24 2.85
N SER A 117 16.24 -11.33 3.74
CA SER A 117 16.65 -9.96 3.47
C SER A 117 17.99 -9.71 4.12
N SER A 118 18.91 -9.10 3.38
CA SER A 118 20.24 -8.76 3.90
C SER A 118 20.78 -7.50 3.26
N GLY A 119 21.59 -6.76 4.01
CA GLY A 119 22.12 -5.48 3.56
C GLY A 119 23.00 -4.80 4.60
N VAL A 120 23.26 -3.52 4.37
CA VAL A 120 24.01 -2.67 5.30
C VAL A 120 23.07 -1.80 6.12
N LEU A 121 23.50 -1.37 7.30
CA LEU A 121 22.74 -0.42 8.11
C LEU A 121 23.07 1.01 7.70
N GLY A 122 22.04 1.81 7.49
CA GLY A 122 22.12 3.24 7.25
C GLY A 122 21.32 4.01 8.29
N GLU A 123 21.72 5.24 8.57
CA GLU A 123 20.99 6.17 9.42
C GLU A 123 20.53 7.38 8.61
N ASP A 124 19.26 7.72 8.69
CA ASP A 124 18.72 8.91 8.04
C ASP A 124 17.51 9.47 8.79
N ILE A 125 16.95 10.58 8.31
CA ILE A 125 15.71 11.17 8.81
C ILE A 125 14.52 10.36 8.28
N VAL A 126 13.74 9.80 9.20
CA VAL A 126 12.47 9.13 8.94
C VAL A 126 11.30 10.03 9.34
N SER A 127 10.23 10.03 8.56
CA SER A 127 9.00 10.76 8.86
C SER A 127 7.76 9.93 8.54
N PHE A 128 6.69 10.21 9.29
CA PHE A 128 5.53 9.32 9.42
C PHE A 128 4.27 9.85 8.71
N GLY A 129 4.46 10.73 7.71
CA GLY A 129 3.38 11.34 6.96
C GLY A 129 2.76 12.57 7.63
N ASN A 130 1.80 13.19 6.94
CA ASN A 130 1.18 14.47 7.33
C ASN A 130 0.16 14.36 8.47
N GLN A 131 -0.37 13.17 8.73
CA GLN A 131 -1.30 12.90 9.83
C GLN A 131 -0.58 12.72 11.18
N SER A 132 0.73 12.56 11.15
CA SER A 132 1.55 12.36 12.34
C SER A 132 1.79 13.67 13.10
N GLU A 133 1.59 13.63 14.41
CA GLU A 133 2.01 14.71 15.32
C GLU A 133 3.50 14.59 15.68
N LEU A 134 4.08 13.40 15.50
CA LEU A 134 5.49 13.13 15.70
C LEU A 134 6.32 13.77 14.58
N ALA A 135 7.21 14.68 14.98
CA ALA A 135 8.18 15.30 14.09
C ALA A 135 9.14 14.24 13.51
N PRO A 136 9.76 14.50 12.33
CA PRO A 136 10.75 13.59 11.75
C PRO A 136 11.85 13.24 12.75
N GLN A 137 12.21 11.96 12.79
CA GLN A 137 13.22 11.43 13.71
C GLN A 137 14.39 10.89 12.93
N ARG A 138 15.58 10.93 13.50
CA ARG A 138 16.69 10.15 12.95
C ARG A 138 16.48 8.68 13.31
N ALA A 139 16.69 7.74 12.41
CA ALA A 139 16.59 6.31 12.69
C ALA A 139 17.54 5.50 11.82
N VAL A 140 18.00 4.37 12.37
CA VAL A 140 18.76 3.34 11.69
C VAL A 140 17.78 2.39 11.00
N PHE A 141 18.08 2.04 9.76
CA PHE A 141 17.30 1.11 8.95
C PHE A 141 18.23 0.28 8.07
N GLY A 142 17.72 -0.85 7.57
CA GLY A 142 18.39 -1.69 6.61
C GLY A 142 18.30 -1.12 5.19
N CYS A 143 19.45 -0.96 4.56
CA CYS A 143 19.61 -0.70 3.14
C CYS A 143 19.87 -2.05 2.46
N GLU A 144 18.82 -2.67 1.92
CA GLU A 144 18.91 -4.03 1.36
C GLU A 144 19.81 -4.07 0.14
N ASN A 145 20.62 -5.12 0.08
CA ASN A 145 21.48 -5.48 -1.06
C ASN A 145 21.11 -6.84 -1.67
N ARG A 146 20.26 -7.63 -1.00
CA ARG A 146 19.82 -8.93 -1.47
C ARG A 146 18.51 -9.38 -0.83
N GLU A 147 17.61 -9.87 -1.67
CA GLU A 147 16.35 -10.50 -1.31
C GLU A 147 16.27 -11.92 -1.88
N THR A 148 15.53 -12.81 -1.22
CA THR A 148 15.21 -14.14 -1.73
C THR A 148 13.76 -14.50 -1.46
N GLY A 149 13.24 -15.50 -2.17
CA GLY A 149 11.90 -16.03 -1.91
C GLY A 149 10.81 -15.03 -2.26
N ASP A 150 9.75 -15.02 -1.45
CA ASP A 150 8.56 -14.20 -1.70
C ASP A 150 8.85 -12.70 -1.59
N LEU A 151 9.83 -12.30 -0.76
CA LEU A 151 10.33 -10.91 -0.67
C LEU A 151 10.80 -10.36 -2.03
N TYR A 152 11.44 -11.18 -2.86
CA TYR A 152 11.93 -10.75 -4.18
C TYR A 152 10.78 -10.41 -5.14
N SER A 153 9.61 -11.03 -4.97
CA SER A 153 8.43 -10.80 -5.81
C SER A 153 7.34 -9.97 -5.16
N GLN A 154 7.52 -9.54 -3.91
CA GLN A 154 6.51 -8.81 -3.17
C GLN A 154 6.24 -7.43 -3.78
N HIS A 155 5.02 -6.95 -3.63
CA HIS A 155 4.61 -5.63 -4.11
C HIS A 155 5.12 -4.48 -3.24
N ALA A 156 5.12 -4.67 -1.91
CA ALA A 156 5.63 -3.70 -0.95
C ALA A 156 7.14 -3.46 -1.13
N ASP A 157 7.61 -2.28 -0.70
CA ASP A 157 9.01 -1.87 -0.89
C ASP A 157 9.92 -2.40 0.20
N GLY A 158 9.40 -3.06 1.24
CA GLY A 158 10.21 -3.51 2.37
C GLY A 158 9.35 -3.80 3.58
N ILE A 159 9.98 -3.87 4.75
CA ILE A 159 9.32 -4.21 6.01
C ILE A 159 9.62 -3.15 7.06
N MET A 160 8.61 -2.80 7.85
CA MET A 160 8.71 -1.98 9.05
C MET A 160 8.61 -2.92 10.26
N GLY A 161 9.77 -3.27 10.81
CA GLY A 161 9.86 -4.11 12.01
C GLY A 161 9.34 -3.39 13.25
N LEU A 162 8.33 -3.96 13.88
CA LEU A 162 7.69 -3.54 15.13
C LEU A 162 7.95 -4.50 16.30
N GLY A 163 8.68 -5.59 16.05
CA GLY A 163 9.10 -6.56 17.07
C GLY A 163 10.04 -5.96 18.12
N ARG A 164 10.33 -6.73 19.17
CA ARG A 164 11.23 -6.32 20.25
C ARG A 164 12.69 -6.48 19.83
N GLY A 165 13.38 -5.40 19.53
CA GLY A 165 14.82 -5.36 19.25
C GLY A 165 15.30 -4.00 18.77
N ASP A 166 16.54 -3.65 19.06
CA ASP A 166 17.10 -2.28 18.94
C ASP A 166 17.02 -1.65 17.54
N LEU A 167 16.87 -2.46 16.48
CA LEU A 167 16.70 -1.99 15.10
C LEU A 167 15.23 -1.78 14.70
N SER A 168 14.27 -2.08 15.59
CA SER A 168 12.86 -1.86 15.35
C SER A 168 12.59 -0.36 15.41
N ILE A 169 11.63 0.12 14.61
CA ILE A 169 11.32 1.55 14.63
C ILE A 169 10.74 1.96 15.97
N VAL A 170 10.02 1.06 16.65
CA VAL A 170 9.41 1.32 17.96
C VAL A 170 10.49 1.51 19.02
N ASP A 171 11.47 0.61 19.10
CA ASP A 171 12.53 0.67 20.11
C ASP A 171 13.36 1.95 19.96
N GLN A 172 13.75 2.30 18.74
CA GLN A 172 14.51 3.52 18.46
C GLN A 172 13.77 4.80 18.87
N LEU A 173 12.44 4.83 18.70
CA LEU A 173 11.62 5.99 19.07
C LEU A 173 11.39 6.05 20.59
N VAL A 174 11.21 4.90 21.24
CA VAL A 174 11.06 4.79 22.70
C VAL A 174 12.37 5.18 23.40
N GLU A 175 13.51 4.69 22.92
CA GLU A 175 14.83 5.03 23.45
C GLU A 175 15.11 6.54 23.38
N LYS A 176 14.64 7.21 22.33
CA LYS A 176 14.72 8.67 22.16
C LYS A 176 13.70 9.44 23.00
N HIS A 177 12.83 8.74 23.73
CA HIS A 177 11.77 9.31 24.56
C HIS A 177 10.81 10.24 23.78
N VAL A 178 10.62 9.97 22.48
CA VAL A 178 9.73 10.78 21.63
C VAL A 178 8.33 10.21 21.50
N ILE A 179 8.15 8.94 21.86
CA ILE A 179 6.86 8.26 22.06
C ILE A 179 6.90 7.47 23.37
N SER A 180 5.74 7.09 23.91
CA SER A 180 5.66 6.09 24.97
C SER A 180 5.89 4.68 24.43
N ASP A 181 6.26 3.74 25.30
CA ASP A 181 6.53 2.34 24.94
C ASP A 181 5.24 1.54 24.68
N SER A 182 4.56 1.89 23.59
CA SER A 182 3.32 1.30 23.11
C SER A 182 3.10 1.64 21.64
N PHE A 183 2.33 0.81 20.94
CA PHE A 183 1.80 1.12 19.61
C PHE A 183 0.48 0.39 19.38
N SER A 184 -0.30 0.79 18.38
CA SER A 184 -1.59 0.17 18.07
C SER A 184 -1.79 -0.03 16.57
N LEU A 185 -2.44 -1.13 16.19
CA LEU A 185 -2.78 -1.51 14.80
C LEU A 185 -4.28 -1.78 14.70
N CYS A 186 -4.93 -1.30 13.64
CA CYS A 186 -6.35 -1.53 13.38
C CYS A 186 -6.56 -1.82 11.89
N TYR A 187 -6.73 -3.09 11.54
CA TYR A 187 -6.96 -3.51 10.17
C TYR A 187 -8.43 -3.41 9.77
N GLY A 188 -8.68 -2.92 8.56
CA GLY A 188 -9.98 -2.91 7.93
C GLY A 188 -10.60 -4.31 7.84
N GLY A 189 -11.93 -4.34 7.83
CA GLY A 189 -12.73 -5.55 7.68
C GLY A 189 -12.60 -6.19 6.30
N MET A 190 -13.42 -7.21 6.05
CA MET A 190 -13.42 -7.89 4.75
C MET A 190 -14.15 -7.08 3.64
N ASP A 191 -14.88 -6.02 4.00
CA ASP A 191 -15.54 -5.08 3.06
C ASP A 191 -14.73 -3.82 2.77
N PHE A 192 -13.69 -3.52 3.57
CA PHE A 192 -12.90 -2.30 3.46
C PHE A 192 -11.42 -2.62 3.67
N GLY A 193 -10.58 -2.32 2.68
CA GLY A 193 -9.14 -2.43 2.79
C GLY A 193 -8.52 -1.33 3.66
N GLY A 194 -7.22 -1.46 3.93
CA GLY A 194 -6.45 -0.49 4.72
C GLY A 194 -6.74 -0.54 6.21
N GLY A 195 -6.62 0.60 6.88
CA GLY A 195 -6.80 0.73 8.32
C GLY A 195 -6.01 1.90 8.89
N ALA A 196 -5.64 1.79 10.17
CA ALA A 196 -4.85 2.80 10.85
C ALA A 196 -3.86 2.18 11.83
N MET A 197 -2.74 2.84 12.02
CA MET A 197 -1.77 2.53 13.07
C MET A 197 -1.34 3.77 13.83
N VAL A 198 -0.88 3.55 15.06
CA VAL A 198 -0.31 4.57 15.93
C VAL A 198 1.00 4.06 16.50
N LEU A 199 2.09 4.80 16.33
CA LEU A 199 3.31 4.62 17.14
C LEU A 199 3.25 5.58 18.33
N GLY A 200 3.36 5.02 19.53
CA GLY A 200 3.06 5.70 20.78
C GLY A 200 1.74 5.23 21.38
N GLY A 201 1.53 5.60 22.65
CA GLY A 201 0.37 5.21 23.43
C GLY A 201 -0.85 6.07 23.13
N ILE A 202 -2.02 5.42 23.12
CA ILE A 202 -3.33 6.05 23.09
C ILE A 202 -4.10 5.64 24.34
N ASN A 203 -5.06 6.48 24.77
CA ASN A 203 -5.93 6.11 25.88
C ASN A 203 -6.78 4.89 25.47
N PRO A 204 -6.72 3.78 26.22
CA PRO A 204 -7.47 2.59 25.85
C PRO A 204 -8.97 2.84 26.02
N PRO A 205 -9.81 2.42 25.05
CA PRO A 205 -11.26 2.41 25.20
C PRO A 205 -11.69 1.60 26.43
N ALA A 206 -12.79 2.01 27.08
CA ALA A 206 -13.23 1.43 28.35
C ALA A 206 -13.58 -0.07 28.26
N ASP A 207 -13.99 -0.54 27.08
CA ASP A 207 -14.37 -1.91 26.76
C ASP A 207 -13.23 -2.73 26.12
N MET A 208 -12.02 -2.18 26.05
CA MET A 208 -10.85 -2.92 25.60
C MET A 208 -10.52 -4.09 26.53
N VAL A 209 -10.29 -5.26 25.94
CA VAL A 209 -9.95 -6.50 26.65
C VAL A 209 -8.44 -6.71 26.61
N PHE A 210 -7.82 -6.85 27.78
CA PHE A 210 -6.38 -7.07 27.91
C PHE A 210 -6.02 -8.51 28.26
N THR A 211 -4.85 -8.94 27.78
CA THR A 211 -4.17 -10.18 28.14
C THR A 211 -2.67 -9.89 28.37
N ASN A 212 -2.02 -10.74 29.16
CA ASN A 212 -0.60 -10.61 29.46
C ASN A 212 0.26 -10.99 28.24
N SER A 213 1.39 -10.32 28.08
CA SER A 213 2.38 -10.52 27.02
C SER A 213 3.79 -10.54 27.62
N ASP A 214 4.24 -11.74 27.96
CA ASP A 214 5.50 -11.97 28.66
C ASP A 214 6.69 -12.06 27.67
N PRO A 215 7.58 -11.04 27.63
CA PRO A 215 8.76 -11.04 26.76
C PRO A 215 9.84 -12.07 27.18
N ILE A 216 9.79 -12.58 28.41
CA ILE A 216 10.68 -13.66 28.86
C ILE A 216 10.19 -14.99 28.29
N ARG A 217 8.87 -15.18 28.18
CA ARG A 217 8.26 -16.38 27.60
C ARG A 217 8.50 -16.49 26.10
N SER A 218 8.48 -15.37 25.38
CA SER A 218 8.66 -15.34 23.92
C SER A 218 9.33 -14.04 23.48
N PRO A 219 10.27 -14.07 22.52
CA PRO A 219 10.81 -12.84 21.94
C PRO A 219 9.76 -12.08 21.10
N TYR A 220 8.67 -12.76 20.70
CA TYR A 220 7.56 -12.18 19.96
C TYR A 220 6.43 -11.74 20.89
N TYR A 221 5.51 -10.91 20.39
CA TYR A 221 4.30 -10.56 21.14
C TYR A 221 3.41 -11.79 21.30
N ASN A 222 3.41 -12.35 22.51
CA ASN A 222 2.60 -13.50 22.88
C ASN A 222 1.34 -13.07 23.64
N ILE A 223 0.33 -13.92 23.60
CA ILE A 223 -0.88 -13.83 24.43
C ILE A 223 -1.11 -15.14 25.18
N GLU A 224 -1.61 -15.06 26.40
CA GLU A 224 -1.87 -16.24 27.23
C GLU A 224 -3.21 -16.94 26.88
N LEU A 225 -3.31 -17.48 25.67
CA LEU A 225 -4.49 -18.26 25.22
C LEU A 225 -4.59 -19.59 25.99
N LYS A 226 -5.79 -19.91 26.48
CA LYS A 226 -6.07 -21.17 27.19
C LYS A 226 -7.11 -22.03 26.49
N GLU A 227 -8.14 -21.41 25.94
CA GLU A 227 -9.23 -22.14 25.29
C GLU A 227 -9.70 -21.44 24.03
N ILE A 228 -10.18 -22.24 23.08
CA ILE A 228 -10.98 -21.77 21.95
C ILE A 228 -12.36 -22.38 22.10
N LEU A 229 -13.40 -21.57 22.00
CA LEU A 229 -14.80 -22.02 21.99
C LEU A 229 -15.36 -21.84 20.59
N VAL A 230 -16.05 -22.86 20.09
CA VAL A 230 -16.79 -22.80 18.82
C VAL A 230 -18.27 -23.02 19.13
N ALA A 231 -19.13 -22.09 18.71
CA ALA A 231 -20.56 -22.09 19.06
C ALA A 231 -20.79 -22.21 20.58
N GLY A 232 -19.97 -21.53 21.38
CA GLY A 232 -20.05 -21.51 22.84
C GLY A 232 -19.55 -22.78 23.54
N LYS A 233 -18.98 -23.75 22.82
CA LYS A 233 -18.42 -24.99 23.40
C LYS A 233 -16.90 -24.99 23.28
N ALA A 234 -16.21 -25.21 24.41
CA ALA A 234 -14.76 -25.35 24.44
C ALA A 234 -14.31 -26.56 23.61
N LEU A 235 -13.22 -26.40 22.87
CA LEU A 235 -12.56 -27.52 22.21
C LEU A 235 -12.01 -28.48 23.28
N ASN A 236 -12.22 -29.78 23.09
CA ASN A 236 -11.74 -30.81 24.02
C ASN A 236 -10.22 -31.02 23.86
N LEU A 237 -9.43 -30.08 24.41
CA LEU A 237 -7.98 -30.01 24.30
C LEU A 237 -7.37 -29.72 25.68
N ASN A 238 -6.13 -30.17 25.88
CA ASN A 238 -5.35 -29.70 27.02
C ASN A 238 -4.89 -28.25 26.72
N PRO A 239 -5.12 -27.28 27.62
CA PRO A 239 -4.72 -25.88 27.41
C PRO A 239 -3.22 -25.69 27.10
N ARG A 240 -2.36 -26.64 27.51
CA ARG A 240 -0.93 -26.64 27.16
C ARG A 240 -0.64 -26.69 25.66
N VAL A 241 -1.61 -27.07 24.83
CA VAL A 241 -1.45 -27.06 23.37
C VAL A 241 -1.15 -25.65 22.83
N PHE A 242 -1.65 -24.60 23.49
CA PHE A 242 -1.44 -23.20 23.09
C PHE A 242 -0.18 -22.57 23.70
N ASP A 243 0.55 -23.34 24.52
CA ASP A 243 1.78 -22.92 25.19
C ASP A 243 3.01 -23.69 24.66
N GLY A 244 2.91 -24.28 23.45
CA GLY A 244 4.01 -24.97 22.79
C GLY A 244 5.00 -24.00 22.13
N ASN A 245 6.30 -24.33 22.16
CA ASN A 245 7.38 -23.52 21.56
C ASN A 245 7.31 -22.04 21.97
N HIS A 246 6.95 -21.10 21.07
CA HIS A 246 6.80 -19.67 21.38
C HIS A 246 5.44 -19.28 21.98
N GLY A 247 4.58 -20.26 22.27
CA GLY A 247 3.24 -20.07 22.80
C GLY A 247 2.25 -19.64 21.72
N THR A 248 1.39 -18.69 22.04
CA THR A 248 0.47 -18.07 21.08
C THR A 248 0.98 -16.69 20.70
N VAL A 249 1.55 -16.57 19.52
CA VAL A 249 2.15 -15.34 18.97
C VAL A 249 1.10 -14.59 18.15
N LEU A 250 0.99 -13.28 18.37
CA LEU A 250 0.21 -12.37 17.54
C LEU A 250 1.16 -11.67 16.57
N ASP A 251 0.95 -11.88 15.28
CA ASP A 251 1.88 -11.43 14.26
C ASP A 251 1.18 -10.74 13.09
N SER A 252 1.42 -9.43 12.92
CA SER A 252 0.92 -8.65 11.80
C SER A 252 1.56 -8.98 10.46
N GLY A 253 2.79 -9.52 10.44
CA GLY A 253 3.47 -9.95 9.23
C GLY A 253 2.87 -11.23 8.63
N THR A 254 2.04 -11.92 9.40
CA THR A 254 1.38 -13.16 8.99
C THR A 254 -0.05 -12.89 8.52
N THR A 255 -0.43 -13.39 7.33
CA THR A 255 -1.78 -13.20 6.77
C THR A 255 -2.87 -13.92 7.57
N TYR A 256 -2.68 -15.22 7.78
CA TYR A 256 -3.66 -16.17 8.29
C TYR A 256 -3.32 -16.62 9.72
N ALA A 257 -4.17 -17.43 10.34
CA ALA A 257 -3.79 -18.08 11.59
C ALA A 257 -3.34 -19.53 11.37
N TYR A 258 -2.39 -19.97 12.19
CA TYR A 258 -1.83 -21.32 12.14
C TYR A 258 -1.90 -21.91 13.54
N LEU A 259 -2.63 -23.01 13.68
CA LEU A 259 -2.80 -23.73 14.95
C LEU A 259 -1.96 -25.02 14.95
N PRO A 260 -1.45 -25.46 16.11
CA PRO A 260 -0.87 -26.79 16.25
C PRO A 260 -1.86 -27.88 15.78
N GLU A 261 -1.34 -28.98 15.26
CA GLU A 261 -2.14 -30.04 14.61
C GLU A 261 -3.40 -30.47 15.39
N ALA A 262 -3.24 -30.76 16.68
CA ALA A 262 -4.36 -31.17 17.54
C ALA A 262 -5.43 -30.06 17.69
N ALA A 263 -5.00 -28.80 17.81
CA ALA A 263 -5.88 -27.65 17.92
C ALA A 263 -6.60 -27.37 16.59
N PHE A 264 -5.89 -27.41 15.47
CA PHE A 264 -6.49 -27.26 14.14
C PHE A 264 -7.54 -28.33 13.86
N ALA A 265 -7.22 -29.60 14.13
CA ALA A 265 -8.15 -30.72 13.89
C ALA A 265 -9.44 -30.57 14.72
N ALA A 266 -9.32 -30.21 16.00
CA ALA A 266 -10.46 -29.96 16.87
C ALA A 266 -11.29 -28.74 16.41
N PHE A 267 -10.62 -27.63 16.07
CA PHE A 267 -11.27 -26.42 15.56
C PHE A 267 -12.04 -26.69 14.28
N LYS A 268 -11.38 -27.28 13.27
CA LYS A 268 -11.98 -27.70 12.01
C LYS A 268 -13.22 -28.56 12.24
N SER A 269 -13.11 -29.60 13.07
CA SER A 269 -14.22 -30.51 13.36
C SER A 269 -15.41 -29.77 13.99
N ALA A 270 -15.14 -28.88 14.96
CA ALA A 270 -16.18 -28.12 15.63
C ALA A 270 -16.89 -27.13 14.68
N VAL A 271 -16.15 -26.42 13.82
CA VAL A 271 -16.75 -25.51 12.84
C VAL A 271 -17.56 -26.27 11.79
N MET A 272 -16.99 -27.33 11.21
CA MET A 272 -17.70 -28.18 10.24
C MET A 272 -19.00 -28.76 10.79
N LYS A 273 -19.04 -29.11 12.08
CA LYS A 273 -20.23 -29.61 12.75
C LYS A 273 -21.28 -28.52 12.98
N ALA A 274 -20.85 -27.28 13.19
CA ALA A 274 -21.74 -26.14 13.45
C ALA A 274 -22.29 -25.50 12.16
N VAL A 275 -21.64 -25.71 11.02
CA VAL A 275 -22.12 -25.25 9.70
C VAL A 275 -23.13 -26.27 9.14
N LEU A 276 -24.42 -25.96 9.21
CA LEU A 276 -25.50 -26.93 8.95
C LEU A 276 -26.08 -26.90 7.52
N SER A 277 -25.81 -25.88 6.73
CA SER A 277 -26.55 -25.62 5.47
C SER A 277 -25.69 -25.15 4.29
N LEU A 278 -24.36 -25.16 4.40
CA LEU A 278 -23.47 -24.74 3.33
C LEU A 278 -22.86 -25.93 2.59
N LYS A 279 -22.65 -25.75 1.28
CA LYS A 279 -22.01 -26.78 0.45
C LYS A 279 -20.50 -26.62 0.47
N LEU A 280 -19.79 -27.67 0.87
CA LEU A 280 -18.33 -27.72 0.77
C LEU A 280 -17.89 -27.69 -0.70
N ILE A 281 -16.93 -26.83 -1.03
CA ILE A 281 -16.34 -26.68 -2.36
C ILE A 281 -14.82 -26.63 -2.28
N GLU A 282 -14.15 -26.80 -3.42
CA GLU A 282 -12.70 -26.64 -3.53
C GLU A 282 -12.26 -25.18 -3.31
N GLY A 283 -10.99 -25.00 -2.97
CA GLY A 283 -10.38 -23.69 -2.80
C GLY A 283 -10.20 -22.92 -4.11
N PRO A 284 -9.94 -21.60 -4.01
CA PRO A 284 -9.61 -20.80 -5.18
C PRO A 284 -8.31 -21.24 -5.85
N ASP A 285 -7.32 -21.73 -5.11
CA ASP A 285 -6.09 -22.28 -5.65
C ASP A 285 -6.06 -23.81 -5.46
N PRO A 286 -6.05 -24.61 -6.54
CA PRO A 286 -6.07 -26.08 -6.44
C PRO A 286 -4.78 -26.67 -5.83
N ASN A 287 -3.69 -25.89 -5.71
CA ASN A 287 -2.47 -26.33 -5.05
C ASN A 287 -2.63 -26.41 -3.52
N TYR A 288 -3.62 -25.71 -2.96
CA TYR A 288 -3.91 -25.69 -1.53
C TYR A 288 -5.20 -26.44 -1.22
N LYS A 289 -5.21 -27.15 -0.09
CA LYS A 289 -6.37 -27.93 0.37
C LYS A 289 -7.25 -27.12 1.29
N ASP A 290 -7.72 -25.98 0.79
CA ASP A 290 -8.58 -25.07 1.54
C ASP A 290 -9.93 -25.69 1.87
N ILE A 291 -10.50 -25.27 3.01
CA ILE A 291 -11.83 -25.70 3.45
C ILE A 291 -12.79 -24.57 3.16
N CYS A 292 -13.52 -24.69 2.05
CA CYS A 292 -14.38 -23.64 1.53
C CYS A 292 -15.85 -24.06 1.48
N PHE A 293 -16.74 -23.09 1.73
CA PHE A 293 -18.17 -23.26 1.79
C PHE A 293 -18.85 -22.29 0.83
N SER A 294 -19.79 -22.78 0.03
CA SER A 294 -20.63 -21.97 -0.86
C SER A 294 -22.07 -21.88 -0.36
N GLY A 295 -22.75 -20.79 -0.74
CA GLY A 295 -24.15 -20.54 -0.38
C GLY A 295 -24.34 -19.66 0.86
N ALA A 296 -23.29 -19.04 1.39
CA ALA A 296 -23.39 -18.17 2.57
C ALA A 296 -23.93 -16.77 2.25
N GLY A 297 -23.92 -16.37 0.97
CA GLY A 297 -24.30 -15.02 0.53
C GLY A 297 -23.10 -14.06 0.51
N SER A 298 -23.23 -12.94 -0.22
CA SER A 298 -22.12 -11.97 -0.36
C SER A 298 -22.05 -10.93 0.76
N ASP A 299 -23.13 -10.77 1.53
CA ASP A 299 -23.25 -9.81 2.63
C ASP A 299 -22.55 -10.34 3.89
N ILE A 300 -21.48 -9.67 4.30
CA ILE A 300 -20.65 -10.06 5.44
C ILE A 300 -21.43 -10.00 6.75
N SER A 301 -22.33 -9.02 6.89
CA SER A 301 -23.13 -8.84 8.11
C SER A 301 -24.03 -10.04 8.43
N GLN A 302 -24.32 -10.86 7.42
CA GLN A 302 -25.19 -12.04 7.52
C GLN A 302 -24.42 -13.34 7.75
N LEU A 303 -23.08 -13.35 7.71
CA LEU A 303 -22.30 -14.58 7.86
C LEU A 303 -22.53 -15.28 9.19
N SER A 304 -22.84 -14.53 10.25
CA SER A 304 -23.15 -15.09 11.57
C SER A 304 -24.42 -15.95 11.60
N LYS A 305 -25.25 -15.92 10.53
CA LYS A 305 -26.39 -16.84 10.37
C LYS A 305 -25.95 -18.24 9.92
N SER A 306 -24.82 -18.33 9.23
CA SER A 306 -24.36 -19.56 8.57
C SER A 306 -23.11 -20.15 9.23
N PHE A 307 -22.32 -19.33 9.92
CA PHE A 307 -21.09 -19.73 10.59
C PHE A 307 -21.14 -19.43 12.10
N PRO A 308 -20.53 -20.28 12.94
CA PRO A 308 -20.61 -20.16 14.38
C PRO A 308 -19.74 -19.00 14.93
N PRO A 309 -20.12 -18.38 16.06
CA PRO A 309 -19.19 -17.51 16.78
C PRO A 309 -18.00 -18.34 17.29
N VAL A 310 -16.82 -17.71 17.32
CA VAL A 310 -15.60 -18.28 17.89
C VAL A 310 -15.12 -17.34 18.99
N ASP A 311 -14.81 -17.88 20.17
CA ASP A 311 -14.21 -17.10 21.27
C ASP A 311 -12.82 -17.65 21.59
N MET A 312 -11.85 -16.75 21.77
CA MET A 312 -10.52 -17.06 22.32
C MET A 312 -10.49 -16.61 23.78
N VAL A 313 -10.25 -17.54 24.71
CA VAL A 313 -10.27 -17.27 26.16
C VAL A 313 -8.85 -17.22 26.70
N PHE A 314 -8.53 -16.12 27.37
CA PHE A 314 -7.23 -15.86 27.96
C PHE A 314 -7.13 -16.42 29.39
N SER A 315 -5.92 -16.50 29.92
CA SER A 315 -5.63 -16.98 31.29
C SER A 315 -6.38 -16.23 32.39
N ASN A 316 -6.67 -14.95 32.18
CA ASN A 316 -7.42 -14.11 33.11
C ASN A 316 -8.96 -14.28 33.00
N GLY A 317 -9.43 -15.24 32.19
CA GLY A 317 -10.84 -15.54 31.96
C GLY A 317 -11.57 -14.55 31.05
N LYS A 318 -10.91 -13.46 30.60
CA LYS A 318 -11.46 -12.59 29.56
C LYS A 318 -11.39 -13.28 28.20
N LYS A 319 -12.20 -12.82 27.26
CA LYS A 319 -12.29 -13.42 25.92
C LYS A 319 -12.26 -12.38 24.80
N LEU A 320 -11.63 -12.76 23.70
CA LEU A 320 -11.75 -12.09 22.41
C LEU A 320 -12.76 -12.85 21.56
N SER A 321 -13.90 -12.23 21.28
CA SER A 321 -14.93 -12.77 20.40
C SER A 321 -14.60 -12.48 18.94
N LEU A 322 -14.61 -13.51 18.10
CA LEU A 322 -14.32 -13.44 16.68
C LEU A 322 -15.61 -13.58 15.86
N PHE A 323 -15.80 -12.63 14.95
CA PHE A 323 -16.84 -12.72 13.92
C PHE A 323 -16.37 -13.61 12.78
N PRO A 324 -17.27 -14.13 11.93
CA PRO A 324 -16.90 -14.94 10.76
C PRO A 324 -15.80 -14.31 9.89
N GLU A 325 -15.78 -12.99 9.73
CA GLU A 325 -14.73 -12.30 8.97
C GLU A 325 -13.31 -12.43 9.56
N ASN A 326 -13.20 -12.81 10.84
CA ASN A 326 -11.95 -12.97 11.56
C ASN A 326 -11.31 -14.35 11.42
N TYR A 327 -12.04 -15.34 10.88
CA TYR A 327 -11.49 -16.68 10.62
C TYR A 327 -11.85 -17.20 9.23
N LEU A 328 -12.49 -16.38 8.39
CA LEU A 328 -12.81 -16.68 6.99
C LEU A 328 -12.17 -15.67 6.02
N PHE A 329 -11.86 -16.13 4.82
CA PHE A 329 -11.52 -15.28 3.68
C PHE A 329 -12.46 -15.55 2.49
N ARG A 330 -12.62 -14.56 1.61
CA ARG A 330 -13.52 -14.66 0.44
C ARG A 330 -12.93 -15.62 -0.59
N HIS A 331 -13.77 -16.47 -1.17
CA HIS A 331 -13.37 -17.27 -2.31
C HIS A 331 -13.36 -16.40 -3.58
N SER A 332 -12.17 -16.20 -4.17
CA SER A 332 -11.98 -15.27 -5.30
C SER A 332 -12.68 -15.67 -6.62
N LYS A 333 -13.16 -16.92 -6.74
CA LYS A 333 -13.78 -17.46 -7.96
C LYS A 333 -15.28 -17.75 -7.82
N VAL A 334 -15.78 -17.90 -6.59
CA VAL A 334 -17.18 -18.29 -6.34
C VAL A 334 -17.83 -17.25 -5.43
N ARG A 335 -18.78 -16.49 -5.99
CA ARG A 335 -19.49 -15.43 -5.27
C ARG A 335 -20.28 -16.00 -4.09
N GLY A 336 -20.15 -15.37 -2.92
CA GLY A 336 -20.82 -15.80 -1.69
C GLY A 336 -20.30 -17.11 -1.12
N ALA A 337 -19.08 -17.49 -1.50
CA ALA A 337 -18.32 -18.56 -0.87
C ALA A 337 -17.14 -18.03 -0.06
N TYR A 338 -16.82 -18.73 1.02
CA TYR A 338 -15.80 -18.36 1.99
C TYR A 338 -15.01 -19.59 2.43
N CYS A 339 -13.75 -19.37 2.76
CA CYS A 339 -12.81 -20.42 3.15
C CYS A 339 -12.28 -20.15 4.56
N LEU A 340 -11.99 -21.21 5.32
CA LEU A 340 -11.30 -21.07 6.61
C LEU A 340 -9.92 -20.46 6.38
N GLY A 341 -9.64 -19.32 7.02
CA GLY A 341 -8.30 -18.70 7.07
C GLY A 341 -7.53 -19.09 8.32
N ILE A 342 -7.79 -20.30 8.82
CA ILE A 342 -7.05 -20.93 9.91
C ILE A 342 -6.52 -22.25 9.36
N PHE A 343 -5.22 -22.48 9.52
CA PHE A 343 -4.50 -23.62 8.95
C PHE A 343 -3.75 -24.41 10.03
N GLN A 344 -3.24 -25.58 9.67
CA GLN A 344 -2.36 -26.36 10.53
C GLN A 344 -0.93 -25.82 10.44
N ASN A 345 -0.27 -25.62 11.58
CA ASN A 345 1.13 -25.17 11.65
C ASN A 345 2.16 -26.31 11.48
N GLY A 346 1.93 -27.21 10.52
CA GLY A 346 2.80 -28.35 10.27
C GLY A 346 3.12 -29.15 11.55
N LYS A 347 4.43 -29.24 11.88
CA LYS A 347 4.96 -29.86 13.11
C LYS A 347 5.36 -28.84 14.19
N ASP A 348 5.23 -27.54 13.91
CA ASP A 348 5.53 -26.51 14.89
C ASP A 348 4.39 -26.43 15.91
N ALA A 349 4.77 -26.40 17.19
CA ALA A 349 3.83 -26.33 18.30
C ALA A 349 3.41 -24.87 18.64
N THR A 350 3.97 -23.89 17.95
CA THR A 350 3.59 -22.47 18.07
C THR A 350 2.18 -22.27 17.50
N THR A 351 1.36 -21.50 18.21
CA THR A 351 0.14 -20.94 17.63
C THR A 351 0.46 -19.56 17.08
N LEU A 352 0.19 -19.32 15.81
CA LEU A 352 0.44 -18.03 15.15
C LEU A 352 -0.90 -17.41 14.75
N LEU A 353 -1.17 -16.21 15.26
CA LEU A 353 -2.38 -15.46 14.97
C LEU A 353 -2.03 -14.29 14.04
N GLY A 354 -2.38 -14.44 12.76
CA GLY A 354 -2.16 -13.41 11.75
C GLY A 354 -3.23 -12.31 11.73
N GLY A 355 -3.06 -11.38 10.78
CA GLY A 355 -3.95 -10.24 10.56
C GLY A 355 -5.42 -10.61 10.40
N ILE A 356 -5.74 -11.80 9.89
CA ILE A 356 -7.12 -12.26 9.74
C ILE A 356 -7.89 -12.23 11.08
N ILE A 357 -7.26 -12.62 12.18
CA ILE A 357 -7.88 -12.73 13.52
C ILE A 357 -8.32 -11.35 14.05
N VAL A 358 -7.63 -10.29 13.62
CA VAL A 358 -7.75 -8.94 14.18
C VAL A 358 -8.32 -7.91 13.19
N ARG A 359 -8.91 -8.34 12.06
CA ARG A 359 -9.77 -7.46 11.25
C ARG A 359 -10.85 -6.80 12.11
N ASN A 360 -11.13 -5.51 11.86
CA ASN A 360 -12.05 -4.69 12.65
C ASN A 360 -11.79 -4.80 14.17
N THR A 361 -10.51 -4.79 14.53
CA THR A 361 -10.06 -4.84 15.91
C THR A 361 -8.88 -3.90 16.08
N LEU A 362 -9.01 -2.92 16.98
CA LEU A 362 -7.87 -2.16 17.44
C LEU A 362 -7.08 -3.04 18.41
N VAL A 363 -5.87 -3.39 18.01
CA VAL A 363 -4.90 -4.10 18.84
C VAL A 363 -3.92 -3.08 19.39
N THR A 364 -3.76 -3.03 20.71
CA THR A 364 -2.76 -2.18 21.37
C THR A 364 -1.70 -3.06 22.01
N TYR A 365 -0.45 -2.85 21.61
CA TYR A 365 0.73 -3.49 22.14
C TYR A 365 1.30 -2.56 23.22
N ASP A 366 0.80 -2.70 24.45
CA ASP A 366 1.24 -1.94 25.62
C ASP A 366 2.49 -2.62 26.21
N ARG A 367 3.63 -2.33 25.60
CA ARG A 367 4.91 -2.94 25.94
C ARG A 367 5.40 -2.50 27.31
N GLN A 368 5.11 -1.26 27.70
CA GLN A 368 5.43 -0.70 29.01
C GLN A 368 4.84 -1.52 30.16
N HIS A 369 3.61 -2.01 29.98
CA HIS A 369 2.91 -2.80 31.00
C HIS A 369 2.81 -4.28 30.65
N GLU A 370 3.53 -4.74 29.62
CA GLU A 370 3.57 -6.15 29.20
C GLU A 370 2.16 -6.71 28.88
N MET A 371 1.32 -5.92 28.20
CA MET A 371 -0.05 -6.31 27.86
C MET A 371 -0.38 -6.13 26.37
N ILE A 372 -1.24 -6.99 25.85
CA ILE A 372 -1.94 -6.77 24.56
C ILE A 372 -3.42 -6.48 24.83
N GLY A 373 -3.91 -5.37 24.30
CA GLY A 373 -5.31 -4.95 24.36
C GLY A 373 -6.03 -5.19 23.03
N PHE A 374 -7.27 -5.67 23.09
CA PHE A 374 -8.14 -5.88 21.93
C PHE A 374 -9.45 -5.11 22.09
N TRP A 375 -9.80 -4.32 21.09
CA TRP A 375 -11.08 -3.62 21.05
C TRP A 375 -11.75 -3.79 19.69
N LYS A 376 -12.91 -4.43 19.65
CA LYS A 376 -13.66 -4.63 18.40
C LYS A 376 -14.28 -3.32 17.96
N THR A 377 -13.91 -2.86 16.76
CA THR A 377 -14.30 -1.55 16.23
C THR A 377 -14.20 -1.52 14.72
N ASN A 378 -14.95 -0.62 14.07
CA ASN A 378 -14.79 -0.40 12.64
C ASN A 378 -13.50 0.43 12.41
N CYS A 379 -12.46 -0.21 11.87
CA CYS A 379 -11.16 0.43 11.71
C CYS A 379 -11.15 1.54 10.63
N SER A 380 -12.15 1.60 9.75
CA SER A 380 -12.29 2.74 8.81
C SER A 380 -12.76 4.04 9.49
N GLU A 381 -13.37 3.93 10.68
CA GLU A 381 -13.90 5.05 11.47
C GLU A 381 -13.10 5.26 12.77
N LEU A 382 -11.88 4.72 12.84
CA LEU A 382 -11.13 4.65 14.11
C LEU A 382 -10.97 6.02 14.77
N TRP A 383 -10.63 7.05 13.99
CA TRP A 383 -10.36 8.39 14.53
C TRP A 383 -11.60 9.07 15.10
N ASP A 384 -12.74 8.91 14.42
CA ASP A 384 -14.03 9.42 14.89
C ASP A 384 -14.43 8.72 16.20
N ARG A 385 -14.21 7.40 16.28
CA ARG A 385 -14.54 6.60 17.47
C ARG A 385 -13.62 6.85 18.66
N LEU A 386 -12.37 7.25 18.42
CA LEU A 386 -11.44 7.63 19.49
C LEU A 386 -11.67 9.07 20.01
N ASN A 387 -12.65 9.81 19.49
CA ASN A 387 -12.91 11.23 19.81
C ASN A 387 -11.67 12.13 19.65
N LEU A 388 -10.80 11.82 18.69
CA LEU A 388 -9.61 12.62 18.39
C LEU A 388 -9.93 13.59 17.24
N SER A 389 -10.62 14.69 17.54
CA SER A 389 -10.77 15.79 16.57
C SER A 389 -9.39 16.37 16.21
N PRO A 390 -9.15 16.81 14.96
CA PRO A 390 -7.94 17.55 14.62
C PRO A 390 -7.83 18.81 15.49
N PRO A 391 -6.61 19.27 15.85
CA PRO A 391 -6.44 20.44 16.68
C PRO A 391 -7.14 21.65 16.06
N PRO A 392 -7.83 22.49 16.86
CA PRO A 392 -8.47 23.69 16.34
C PRO A 392 -7.40 24.58 15.67
N LEU A 393 -7.71 25.08 14.47
CA LEU A 393 -6.95 26.16 13.86
C LEU A 393 -6.83 27.31 14.88
N PRO A 394 -5.65 27.93 15.05
CA PRO A 394 -5.51 29.06 15.95
C PRO A 394 -6.51 30.16 15.55
N LEU A 395 -7.35 30.58 16.49
CA LEU A 395 -8.18 31.77 16.29
C LEU A 395 -7.26 32.96 15.99
N PRO A 396 -7.58 33.81 14.99
CA PRO A 396 -6.88 35.06 14.81
C PRO A 396 -7.05 35.90 16.07
N SER A 397 -5.95 36.14 16.76
CA SER A 397 -5.87 37.09 17.85
C SER A 397 -6.05 38.49 17.28
N GLY A 398 -7.16 39.14 17.66
CA GLY A 398 -7.33 40.58 17.58
C GLY A 398 -8.57 41.01 16.79
N LEU A 399 -9.57 41.54 17.50
CA LEU A 399 -9.96 42.92 17.27
C LEU A 399 -10.69 43.50 18.47
N ASP A 400 -10.17 44.64 18.92
CA ASP A 400 -10.80 45.56 19.86
C ASP A 400 -12.17 46.01 19.37
N ASN A 401 -13.03 46.28 20.36
CA ASN A 401 -14.31 46.93 20.22
C ASN A 401 -14.17 48.33 19.57
N THR A 402 -14.99 48.64 18.57
CA THR A 402 -15.69 49.93 18.50
C THR A 402 -16.86 49.91 17.52
N ASN A 403 -17.96 50.52 17.97
CA ASN A 403 -19.24 50.70 17.28
C ASN A 403 -19.12 51.52 15.99
N SER A 404 -19.89 51.17 14.94
CA SER A 404 -20.78 52.11 14.24
C SER A 404 -21.67 51.41 13.21
N THR A 405 -22.93 51.83 13.21
CA THR A 405 -24.05 51.50 12.32
C THR A 405 -23.87 52.01 10.89
N GLY A 406 -24.26 51.22 9.89
CA GLY A 406 -24.41 51.68 8.51
C GLY A 406 -24.85 50.58 7.54
N THR A 407 -26.11 50.61 7.10
CA THR A 407 -26.72 49.78 6.06
C THR A 407 -26.33 50.25 4.65
N MET A 408 -25.84 49.36 3.76
CA MET A 408 -26.16 49.38 2.31
C MET A 408 -25.67 48.12 1.55
N ASN A 409 -26.38 47.86 0.44
CA ASN A 409 -26.44 46.68 -0.46
C ASN A 409 -25.13 46.14 -1.08
N PRO A 410 -25.15 44.89 -1.62
CA PRO A 410 -23.97 44.20 -2.15
C PRO A 410 -23.65 44.66 -3.59
N THR A 411 -22.40 45.06 -3.82
CA THR A 411 -21.87 45.31 -5.18
C THR A 411 -20.55 44.56 -5.36
N LEU A 412 -20.49 43.84 -6.48
CA LEU A 412 -19.37 43.15 -7.13
C LEU A 412 -17.96 43.31 -6.53
N VAL A 413 -17.36 42.17 -6.19
CA VAL A 413 -15.94 42.00 -5.87
C VAL A 413 -15.12 41.88 -7.16
N PRO A 414 -14.09 42.72 -7.39
CA PRO A 414 -13.09 42.48 -8.42
C PRO A 414 -12.11 41.39 -7.95
N SER A 415 -11.87 40.44 -8.84
CA SER A 415 -10.82 39.43 -8.74
C SER A 415 -9.43 40.06 -8.62
N GLY A 416 -8.68 39.68 -7.57
CA GLY A 416 -7.24 39.96 -7.46
C GLY A 416 -6.69 39.61 -6.08
N SER A 417 -6.20 38.38 -5.91
CA SER A 417 -5.44 38.00 -4.70
C SER A 417 -3.94 38.19 -4.96
N PRO A 418 -3.16 38.79 -4.03
CA PRO A 418 -1.70 38.82 -4.08
C PRO A 418 -1.12 37.44 -3.78
N GLY A 419 -0.19 36.99 -4.62
CA GLY A 419 0.45 35.69 -4.51
C GLY A 419 1.27 35.52 -3.24
N TYR A 420 0.94 34.46 -2.50
CA TYR A 420 1.85 33.78 -1.57
C TYR A 420 2.19 32.42 -2.18
N ASN A 421 3.45 32.26 -2.58
CA ASN A 421 3.98 31.00 -3.11
C ASN A 421 4.14 29.98 -1.97
N ALA A 422 3.29 28.95 -1.95
CA ALA A 422 3.46 27.75 -1.12
C ALA A 422 4.17 26.64 -1.93
N PRO A 423 5.02 25.79 -1.31
CA PRO A 423 5.67 24.69 -1.99
C PRO A 423 4.74 23.46 -2.12
N GLY A 424 4.49 23.02 -3.35
CA GLY A 424 4.13 21.63 -3.68
C GLY A 424 2.66 21.29 -3.91
N GLU A 425 1.94 21.98 -4.80
CA GLU A 425 0.65 21.49 -5.30
C GLU A 425 0.82 20.19 -6.10
N ILE A 426 0.12 19.11 -5.70
CA ILE A 426 0.00 17.87 -6.48
C ILE A 426 -0.74 18.21 -7.77
N LYS A 427 -0.03 18.24 -8.90
CA LYS A 427 -0.65 18.48 -10.22
C LYS A 427 -1.32 17.18 -10.67
N VAL A 428 -2.63 17.10 -10.53
CA VAL A 428 -3.42 15.95 -11.02
C VAL A 428 -3.52 16.04 -12.55
N GLY A 429 -2.99 15.05 -13.27
CA GLY A 429 -3.04 15.02 -14.73
C GLY A 429 -4.42 14.67 -15.24
N PHE A 430 -4.89 13.46 -14.89
CA PHE A 430 -6.22 12.95 -15.17
C PHE A 430 -6.56 11.88 -14.14
N ILE A 431 -7.84 11.56 -13.97
CA ILE A 431 -8.30 10.53 -13.03
C ILE A 431 -8.73 9.32 -13.86
N THR A 432 -8.30 8.11 -13.52
CA THR A 432 -8.85 6.90 -14.15
C THR A 432 -9.73 6.15 -13.18
N PHE A 433 -10.75 5.48 -13.70
CA PHE A 433 -11.59 4.61 -12.89
C PHE A 433 -12.13 3.42 -13.68
N TYR A 434 -12.41 2.33 -12.98
CA TYR A 434 -13.03 1.14 -13.55
C TYR A 434 -14.52 1.10 -13.27
N MET A 435 -15.29 0.65 -14.25
CA MET A 435 -16.73 0.44 -14.15
C MET A 435 -17.08 -0.93 -14.73
N SER A 436 -17.70 -1.79 -13.93
CA SER A 436 -18.26 -3.05 -14.42
C SER A 436 -19.75 -2.88 -14.72
N LEU A 437 -20.21 -3.30 -15.90
CA LEU A 437 -21.62 -3.32 -16.29
C LEU A 437 -22.05 -4.73 -16.65
N SER A 438 -23.23 -5.16 -16.19
CA SER A 438 -23.85 -6.43 -16.62
C SER A 438 -24.57 -6.32 -17.96
N VAL A 439 -23.87 -5.78 -18.96
CA VAL A 439 -24.30 -5.70 -20.36
C VAL A 439 -23.15 -6.14 -21.24
N ASN A 440 -23.44 -6.96 -22.25
CA ASN A 440 -22.43 -7.44 -23.20
C ASN A 440 -21.99 -6.35 -24.20
N TYR A 441 -20.90 -6.61 -24.92
CA TYR A 441 -20.35 -5.64 -25.86
C TYR A 441 -21.37 -5.19 -26.93
N SER A 442 -22.18 -6.11 -27.47
CA SER A 442 -23.13 -5.79 -28.53
C SER A 442 -24.27 -4.89 -28.07
N GLY A 443 -24.74 -5.03 -26.83
CA GLY A 443 -25.72 -4.14 -26.21
C GLY A 443 -25.15 -2.80 -25.76
N LEU A 444 -23.87 -2.78 -25.37
CA LEU A 444 -23.19 -1.59 -24.87
C LEU A 444 -22.68 -0.67 -25.99
N LYS A 445 -22.13 -1.24 -27.07
CA LYS A 445 -21.49 -0.50 -28.18
C LYS A 445 -22.35 0.63 -28.76
N PRO A 446 -23.65 0.46 -29.08
CA PRO A 446 -24.46 1.54 -29.64
C PRO A 446 -24.80 2.65 -28.63
N ARG A 447 -24.61 2.42 -27.32
CA ARG A 447 -25.02 3.32 -26.23
C ARG A 447 -23.84 3.91 -25.47
N MET A 448 -22.62 3.76 -25.98
CA MET A 448 -21.41 4.26 -25.32
C MET A 448 -21.41 5.78 -25.15
N THR A 449 -21.94 6.51 -26.13
CA THR A 449 -22.08 7.97 -26.06
C THR A 449 -23.07 8.40 -24.97
N GLU A 450 -24.19 7.68 -24.85
CA GLU A 450 -25.20 7.89 -23.81
C GLU A 450 -24.62 7.63 -22.42
N LEU A 451 -23.88 6.53 -22.25
CA LEU A 451 -23.20 6.19 -21.01
C LEU A 451 -22.17 7.26 -20.61
N THR A 452 -21.40 7.76 -21.57
CA THR A 452 -20.40 8.82 -21.32
C THR A 452 -21.08 10.12 -20.88
N HIS A 453 -22.25 10.46 -21.44
CA HIS A 453 -23.06 11.60 -20.99
C HIS A 453 -23.59 11.45 -19.57
N LEU A 454 -24.05 10.25 -19.21
CA LEU A 454 -24.53 9.96 -17.86
C LEU A 454 -23.40 10.07 -16.82
N ILE A 455 -22.23 9.51 -17.13
CA ILE A 455 -21.04 9.65 -16.27
C ILE A 455 -20.68 11.11 -16.06
N ALA A 456 -20.64 11.90 -17.14
CA ALA A 456 -20.32 13.31 -17.06
C ALA A 456 -21.34 14.10 -16.22
N HIS A 457 -22.63 13.79 -16.36
CA HIS A 457 -23.71 14.39 -15.58
C HIS A 457 -23.59 14.07 -14.08
N GLU A 458 -23.41 12.80 -13.71
CA GLU A 458 -23.31 12.39 -12.30
C GLU A 458 -22.08 12.97 -11.61
N LEU A 459 -20.98 13.11 -12.35
CA LEU A 459 -19.74 13.71 -11.87
C LEU A 459 -19.74 15.25 -11.95
N ASP A 460 -20.80 15.87 -12.49
CA ASP A 460 -20.93 17.32 -12.69
C ASP A 460 -19.74 17.94 -13.42
N ILE A 461 -19.35 17.27 -14.51
CA ILE A 461 -18.26 17.65 -15.40
C ILE A 461 -18.74 17.72 -16.85
N ASN A 462 -18.01 18.46 -17.68
CA ASN A 462 -18.29 18.47 -19.11
C ASN A 462 -18.04 17.09 -19.75
N PHE A 463 -18.96 16.64 -20.60
CA PHE A 463 -18.85 15.40 -21.39
C PHE A 463 -17.49 15.24 -22.09
N SER A 464 -16.92 16.33 -22.60
CA SER A 464 -15.61 16.32 -23.29
C SER A 464 -14.43 15.95 -22.40
N GLN A 465 -14.61 15.89 -21.07
CA GLN A 465 -13.58 15.45 -20.13
C GLN A 465 -13.56 13.94 -19.93
N VAL A 466 -14.63 13.21 -20.29
CA VAL A 466 -14.76 11.77 -20.03
C VAL A 466 -14.36 10.98 -21.27
N HIS A 467 -13.32 10.16 -21.14
CA HIS A 467 -12.75 9.38 -22.23
C HIS A 467 -12.71 7.89 -21.90
N LEU A 468 -13.12 7.07 -22.86
CA LEU A 468 -12.96 5.62 -22.80
C LEU A 468 -11.48 5.26 -23.04
N MET A 469 -10.83 4.58 -22.09
CA MET A 469 -9.46 4.09 -22.26
C MET A 469 -9.42 2.64 -22.76
N ASN A 470 -10.18 1.76 -22.11
CA ASN A 470 -10.17 0.34 -22.42
C ASN A 470 -11.55 -0.27 -22.13
N LEU A 471 -11.89 -1.31 -22.87
CA LEU A 471 -13.13 -2.07 -22.74
C LEU A 471 -12.82 -3.55 -22.92
N SER A 472 -13.08 -4.34 -21.89
CA SER A 472 -12.94 -5.79 -21.90
C SER A 472 -14.28 -6.43 -21.61
N THR A 473 -14.60 -7.54 -22.29
CA THR A 473 -15.89 -8.22 -22.11
C THR A 473 -15.70 -9.69 -21.83
N LYS A 474 -16.43 -10.23 -20.85
CA LYS A 474 -16.43 -11.65 -20.50
C LYS A 474 -17.86 -12.12 -20.30
N GLY A 475 -18.40 -12.86 -21.28
CA GLY A 475 -19.78 -13.30 -21.26
C GLY A 475 -20.76 -12.13 -21.41
N ASN A 476 -21.65 -11.95 -20.42
CA ASN A 476 -22.64 -10.87 -20.40
C ASN A 476 -22.19 -9.60 -19.68
N ASP A 477 -20.96 -9.58 -19.16
CA ASP A 477 -20.41 -8.45 -18.42
C ASP A 477 -19.33 -7.72 -19.23
N SER A 478 -19.31 -6.38 -19.08
CA SER A 478 -18.31 -5.48 -19.66
C SER A 478 -17.57 -4.74 -18.54
N LEU A 479 -16.24 -4.79 -18.53
CA LEU A 479 -15.38 -3.99 -17.69
C LEU A 479 -14.81 -2.84 -18.51
N ILE A 480 -15.04 -1.61 -18.05
CA ILE A 480 -14.69 -0.39 -18.76
C ILE A 480 -13.70 0.41 -17.91
N LYS A 481 -12.58 0.81 -18.51
CA LYS A 481 -11.66 1.79 -17.93
C LYS A 481 -11.93 3.16 -18.53
N TRP A 482 -12.24 4.13 -17.68
CA TRP A 482 -12.49 5.52 -18.03
C TRP A 482 -11.34 6.41 -17.59
N ALA A 483 -11.15 7.53 -18.28
CA ALA A 483 -10.27 8.63 -17.90
C ALA A 483 -11.04 9.95 -17.89
N ILE A 484 -10.84 10.75 -16.85
CA ILE A 484 -11.38 12.09 -16.72
C ILE A 484 -10.22 13.07 -16.87
N TYR A 485 -10.23 13.88 -17.91
CA TYR A 485 -9.19 14.88 -18.20
C TYR A 485 -9.58 16.28 -17.68
N PRO A 486 -8.62 17.21 -17.54
CA PRO A 486 -8.90 18.57 -17.10
C PRO A 486 -9.81 19.32 -18.08
N ALA A 487 -10.59 20.27 -17.56
CA ALA A 487 -11.48 21.08 -18.38
C ALA A 487 -10.70 21.96 -19.39
N GLY A 488 -11.16 21.99 -20.64
CA GLY A 488 -10.60 22.84 -21.68
C GLY A 488 -9.20 22.38 -22.13
N SER A 489 -8.26 23.33 -22.23
CA SER A 489 -6.87 23.07 -22.65
C SER A 489 -5.88 23.00 -21.47
N ALA A 490 -6.38 22.85 -20.24
CA ALA A 490 -5.55 22.78 -19.06
C ALA A 490 -4.72 21.49 -19.02
N ASN A 491 -3.47 21.58 -18.56
CA ASN A 491 -2.55 20.45 -18.47
C ASN A 491 -2.70 19.66 -17.16
N TYR A 492 -3.49 20.16 -16.20
CA TYR A 492 -3.73 19.55 -14.90
C TYR A 492 -5.06 20.04 -14.31
N MET A 493 -5.69 19.22 -13.47
CA MET A 493 -6.86 19.58 -12.68
C MET A 493 -6.44 20.38 -11.44
N THR A 494 -7.32 21.29 -11.01
CA THR A 494 -7.17 21.95 -9.71
C THR A 494 -7.47 20.96 -8.58
N ASN A 495 -6.86 21.16 -7.41
CA ASN A 495 -7.12 20.31 -6.23
C ASN A 495 -8.61 20.28 -5.84
N ALA A 496 -9.31 21.41 -5.99
CA ALA A 496 -10.75 21.47 -5.74
C ALA A 496 -11.55 20.59 -6.72
N ALA A 497 -11.22 20.65 -8.03
CA ALA A 497 -11.91 19.86 -9.04
C ALA A 497 -11.61 18.35 -8.90
N SER A 498 -10.36 17.98 -8.64
CA SER A 498 -9.99 16.57 -8.45
C SER A 498 -10.62 15.97 -7.19
N THR A 499 -10.65 16.72 -6.09
CA THR A 499 -11.26 16.27 -4.82
C THR A 499 -12.76 16.05 -4.98
N GLU A 500 -13.48 16.94 -5.67
CA GLU A 500 -14.91 16.81 -5.92
C GLU A 500 -15.25 15.58 -6.79
N ILE A 501 -14.48 15.35 -7.85
CA ILE A 501 -14.65 14.17 -8.72
C ILE A 501 -14.41 12.88 -7.93
N ILE A 502 -13.34 12.84 -7.14
CA ILE A 502 -12.98 11.69 -6.30
C ILE A 502 -14.07 11.41 -5.26
N HIS A 503 -14.57 12.45 -4.60
CA HIS A 503 -15.64 12.32 -3.61
C HIS A 503 -16.89 11.67 -4.22
N ARG A 504 -17.29 12.09 -5.41
CA ARG A 504 -18.47 11.54 -6.11
C ARG A 504 -18.27 10.09 -6.59
N LEU A 505 -17.05 9.72 -6.98
CA LEU A 505 -16.69 8.34 -7.31
C LEU A 505 -16.68 7.45 -6.05
N ALA A 506 -16.13 7.95 -4.94
CA ALA A 506 -15.99 7.20 -3.68
C ALA A 506 -17.33 6.94 -2.96
N GLU A 507 -18.29 7.87 -3.03
CA GLU A 507 -19.62 7.71 -2.44
C GLU A 507 -20.58 6.86 -3.29
N ASN A 508 -20.12 6.26 -4.39
CA ASN A 508 -20.94 5.44 -5.30
C ASN A 508 -22.18 6.18 -5.84
N ARG A 509 -22.11 7.51 -5.99
CA ARG A 509 -23.25 8.37 -6.38
C ARG A 509 -23.61 8.28 -7.86
N VAL A 510 -22.76 7.71 -8.71
CA VAL A 510 -23.02 7.60 -10.16
C VAL A 510 -24.18 6.65 -10.39
N ARG A 511 -25.39 7.19 -10.56
CA ARG A 511 -26.60 6.40 -10.81
C ARG A 511 -26.84 6.20 -12.29
N LEU A 512 -26.61 4.99 -12.78
CA LEU A 512 -26.96 4.62 -14.14
C LEU A 512 -28.39 4.06 -14.23
N PRO A 513 -29.14 4.33 -15.32
CA PRO A 513 -30.43 3.70 -15.56
C PRO A 513 -30.33 2.18 -15.67
N ASP A 514 -31.35 1.46 -15.20
CA ASP A 514 -31.42 -0.03 -15.19
C ASP A 514 -31.13 -0.69 -16.55
N THR A 515 -31.30 0.07 -17.63
CA THR A 515 -30.96 -0.33 -19.00
C THR A 515 -29.46 -0.63 -19.23
N PHE A 516 -28.57 -0.26 -18.31
CA PHE A 516 -27.14 -0.62 -18.32
C PHE A 516 -26.80 -1.79 -17.38
N GLY A 517 -27.82 -2.49 -16.87
CA GLY A 517 -27.66 -3.62 -15.96
C GLY A 517 -27.18 -3.21 -14.56
N SER A 518 -26.83 -4.19 -13.73
CA SER A 518 -26.15 -3.92 -12.47
C SER A 518 -24.73 -3.41 -12.73
N TYR A 519 -24.31 -2.41 -11.96
CA TYR A 519 -22.96 -1.87 -11.99
C TYR A 519 -22.29 -1.92 -10.61
N GLY A 520 -20.96 -2.02 -10.60
CA GLY A 520 -20.14 -2.28 -9.41
C GLY A 520 -19.14 -1.16 -9.14
N SER A 521 -18.51 -1.25 -7.95
CA SER A 521 -17.60 -0.26 -7.34
C SER A 521 -16.54 0.32 -8.28
N PHE A 522 -16.35 1.64 -8.17
CA PHE A 522 -15.35 2.40 -8.89
C PHE A 522 -13.98 2.30 -8.21
N GLU A 523 -13.12 1.39 -8.66
CA GLU A 523 -11.70 1.48 -8.35
C GLU A 523 -11.11 2.65 -9.16
N TRP A 524 -10.54 3.66 -8.50
CA TRP A 524 -10.04 4.88 -9.16
C TRP A 524 -8.58 5.17 -8.78
N SER A 525 -7.83 5.79 -9.71
CA SER A 525 -6.45 6.22 -9.54
C SER A 525 -6.25 7.66 -10.01
N ILE A 526 -5.35 8.39 -9.36
CA ILE A 526 -4.90 9.71 -9.81
C ILE A 526 -3.65 9.52 -10.66
N GLU A 527 -3.69 9.93 -11.91
CA GLU A 527 -2.57 9.84 -12.83
C GLU A 527 -1.83 11.18 -12.92
N PRO A 528 -0.48 11.18 -12.97
CA PRO A 528 0.29 12.39 -13.16
C PRO A 528 0.03 13.01 -14.56
N PRO A 529 0.31 14.31 -14.76
CA PRO A 529 0.16 14.95 -16.06
C PRO A 529 1.01 14.18 -17.07
N PRO A 530 0.46 13.83 -18.24
CA PRO A 530 1.24 13.13 -19.25
C PRO A 530 2.51 13.94 -19.51
N LYS A 531 3.68 13.33 -19.32
CA LYS A 531 4.95 13.94 -19.69
C LYS A 531 4.87 14.22 -21.19
N ARG A 532 4.63 15.47 -21.58
CA ARG A 532 4.86 15.90 -22.96
C ARG A 532 6.34 15.66 -23.24
N THR A 533 6.65 14.53 -23.84
CA THR A 533 7.95 14.26 -24.41
C THR A 533 8.11 15.22 -25.58
N GLY A 534 8.75 16.37 -25.32
CA GLY A 534 9.19 17.32 -26.35
C GLY A 534 10.04 16.65 -27.45
N TRP A 535 10.51 15.43 -27.20
CA TRP A 535 11.14 14.54 -28.16
C TRP A 535 10.33 14.30 -29.45
N LEU A 536 9.00 14.17 -29.40
CA LEU A 536 8.20 13.94 -30.63
C LEU A 536 8.12 15.18 -31.52
N GLN A 537 8.07 16.37 -30.92
CA GLN A 537 8.08 17.65 -31.64
C GLN A 537 9.47 17.97 -32.19
N SER A 538 10.52 17.73 -31.39
CA SER A 538 11.91 17.85 -31.86
C SER A 538 12.24 16.84 -32.95
N TYR A 539 11.77 15.60 -32.85
CA TYR A 539 11.96 14.58 -33.88
C TYR A 539 11.26 14.96 -35.18
N LEU A 540 10.02 15.45 -35.12
CA LEU A 540 9.30 15.91 -36.31
C LEU A 540 10.01 17.12 -36.96
N VAL A 541 10.51 18.07 -36.15
CA VAL A 541 11.26 19.23 -36.64
C VAL A 541 12.60 18.82 -37.23
N ILE A 542 13.32 17.86 -36.63
CA ILE A 542 14.57 17.32 -37.17
C ILE A 542 14.31 16.56 -38.47
N VAL A 543 13.26 15.75 -38.55
CA VAL A 543 12.89 15.02 -39.77
C VAL A 543 12.47 15.99 -40.88
N ILE A 544 11.70 17.04 -40.56
CA ILE A 544 11.34 18.09 -41.52
C ILE A 544 12.59 18.85 -41.97
N ALA A 545 13.49 19.21 -41.06
CA ALA A 545 14.74 19.89 -41.41
C ALA A 545 15.63 19.01 -42.32
N LEU A 546 15.78 17.73 -42.00
CA LEU A 546 16.55 16.78 -42.81
C LEU A 546 15.91 16.55 -44.18
N SER A 547 14.58 16.46 -44.26
CA SER A 547 13.87 16.30 -45.54
C SER A 547 13.91 17.58 -46.39
N VAL A 548 13.86 18.77 -45.79
CA VAL A 548 14.07 20.04 -46.51
C VAL A 548 15.51 20.14 -47.04
N VAL A 549 16.52 19.77 -46.25
CA VAL A 549 17.92 19.73 -46.70
C VAL A 549 18.10 18.72 -47.83
N LEU A 550 17.48 17.54 -47.75
CA LEU A 550 17.52 16.53 -48.80
C LEU A 550 16.86 17.01 -50.10
N ILE A 551 15.70 17.68 -50.00
CA ILE A 551 14.98 18.23 -51.16
C ILE A 551 15.79 19.36 -51.80
N LEU A 552 16.38 20.25 -51.01
CA LEU A 552 17.25 21.32 -51.52
C LEU A 552 18.53 20.75 -52.17
N GLY A 553 19.13 19.71 -51.59
CA GLY A 553 20.27 19.02 -52.17
C GLY A 553 19.93 18.33 -53.50
N LEU A 554 18.82 17.61 -53.56
CA LEU A 554 18.36 16.94 -54.78
C LEU A 554 17.96 17.93 -55.88
N SER A 555 17.30 19.03 -55.53
CA SER A 555 16.94 20.08 -56.49
C SER A 555 18.16 20.85 -57.00
N ALA A 556 19.15 21.12 -56.15
CA ALA A 556 20.44 21.67 -56.59
C ALA A 556 21.20 20.69 -57.52
N PHE A 557 21.18 19.39 -57.20
CA PHE A 557 21.80 18.35 -58.05
C PHE A 557 21.08 18.20 -59.39
N LEU A 558 19.73 18.23 -59.42
CA LEU A 558 18.96 18.25 -60.66
C LEU A 558 19.22 19.52 -61.47
N GLY A 559 19.28 20.68 -60.81
CA GLY A 559 19.65 21.95 -61.44
C GLY A 559 21.04 21.90 -62.06
N TRP A 560 22.01 21.31 -61.36
CA TRP A 560 23.36 21.09 -61.88
C TRP A 560 23.40 20.10 -63.04
N LEU A 561 22.64 19.01 -63.00
CA LEU A 561 22.52 18.06 -64.11
C LEU A 561 21.86 18.67 -65.35
N ILE A 562 20.83 19.50 -65.17
CA ILE A 562 20.17 20.22 -66.27
C ILE A 562 21.12 21.28 -66.86
N TRP A 563 21.86 22.00 -66.00
CA TRP A 563 22.86 22.96 -66.43
C TRP A 563 24.01 22.28 -67.19
N ARG A 564 24.50 21.13 -66.69
CA ARG A 564 25.53 20.30 -67.34
C ARG A 564 25.06 19.75 -68.68
N ARG A 565 23.82 19.23 -68.77
CA ARG A 565 23.23 18.79 -70.04
C ARG A 565 22.99 19.93 -71.03
N ARG A 566 22.80 21.17 -70.56
CA ARG A 566 22.70 22.35 -71.44
C ARG A 566 24.06 22.86 -71.94
N GLN A 567 25.16 22.50 -71.29
CA GLN A 567 26.52 22.82 -71.75
C GLN A 567 27.08 21.81 -72.75
N GLU A 568 26.48 20.63 -72.87
CA GLU A 568 26.84 19.65 -73.91
C GLU A 568 26.16 20.03 -75.24
N SER A 569 26.78 20.96 -75.95
CA SER A 569 26.53 21.22 -77.38
C SER A 569 26.85 19.97 -78.21
N PRO A 570 26.03 19.57 -79.20
CA PRO A 570 26.18 18.28 -79.88
C PRO A 570 27.08 18.39 -81.11
N LEU A 571 28.26 17.77 -81.11
CA LEU A 571 29.11 17.55 -82.29
C LEU A 571 30.09 16.38 -82.02
N PRO A 572 30.56 15.64 -83.04
CA PRO A 572 29.81 14.66 -83.83
C PRO A 572 30.43 13.25 -83.76
N TYR A 573 29.68 12.29 -84.30
CA TYR A 573 29.99 10.87 -84.45
C TYR A 573 31.34 10.60 -85.17
N GLU A 574 32.23 9.80 -84.57
CA GLU A 574 33.35 9.15 -85.26
C GLU A 574 33.63 7.73 -84.72
N ARG A 575 34.24 6.92 -85.57
CA ARG A 575 33.98 5.49 -85.80
C ARG A 575 34.95 4.55 -85.04
N VAL A 576 34.39 3.41 -84.65
CA VAL A 576 34.97 2.12 -84.22
C VAL A 576 36.46 1.88 -84.54
N GLU A 577 37.21 1.43 -83.51
CA GLU A 577 38.26 0.43 -83.72
C GLU A 577 38.31 -0.58 -82.55
N SER A 578 38.45 -1.84 -82.95
CA SER A 578 38.38 -3.08 -82.18
C SER A 578 39.77 -3.53 -81.72
N VAL A 579 39.92 -4.03 -80.49
CA VAL A 579 40.96 -5.01 -80.15
C VAL A 579 40.41 -6.02 -79.13
N GLU A 580 40.41 -7.29 -79.55
CA GLU A 580 40.14 -8.50 -78.77
C GLU A 580 41.25 -8.80 -77.75
N THR A 581 40.88 -9.46 -76.64
CA THR A 581 41.46 -10.73 -76.12
C THR A 581 41.04 -10.91 -74.65
N VAL A 582 40.07 -11.79 -74.34
CA VAL A 582 40.17 -13.25 -74.08
C VAL A 582 40.43 -13.58 -72.59
N VAL A 583 39.35 -14.04 -71.94
CA VAL A 583 39.21 -15.23 -71.05
C VAL A 583 39.91 -15.25 -69.68
N LEU A 584 39.14 -15.35 -68.58
CA LEU A 584 38.81 -16.64 -67.96
C LEU A 584 37.69 -16.48 -66.90
N GLU A 585 36.69 -17.33 -67.08
CA GLU A 585 35.48 -17.55 -66.30
C GLU A 585 35.75 -18.66 -65.27
N GLN A 586 35.32 -18.48 -64.01
CA GLN A 586 35.20 -19.61 -63.09
C GLN A 586 33.88 -19.48 -62.30
N GLU A 587 32.91 -20.21 -62.83
CA GLU A 587 31.60 -20.52 -62.25
C GLU A 587 31.69 -21.26 -60.90
N LEU A 588 30.75 -20.89 -60.02
CA LEU A 588 29.83 -21.72 -59.21
C LEU A 588 30.24 -23.19 -58.93
N GLN A 589 30.05 -23.76 -57.73
CA GLN A 589 28.77 -24.04 -57.03
C GLN A 589 29.07 -24.95 -55.78
N PRO A 590 28.11 -25.53 -55.01
CA PRO A 590 27.43 -24.96 -53.84
C PRO A 590 27.43 -25.85 -52.55
N LEU A 591 26.85 -25.28 -51.48
CA LEU A 591 26.00 -25.88 -50.42
C LEU A 591 26.41 -27.17 -49.68
N LYS A 592 26.61 -27.02 -48.37
CA LYS A 592 25.82 -27.72 -47.34
C LYS A 592 25.65 -26.87 -46.09
#